data_AF-A0A652NZA8-F1
#
_entry.id   AF-A0A652NZA8-F1
#
_cell.length_a   1.000
_cell.length_b   1.000
_cell.length_c   1.000
_cell.angle_alpha   90.00
_cell.angle_beta   90.00
_cell.angle_gamma   90.00
#
_symmetry.space_group_name_H-M   'P 1'
#
loop_
_entity.id
_entity.type
_entity.pdbx_description
1 polymer ?
#
loop_
_entity_poly.entity_id
_entity_poly.type
_entity_poly.pdbx_seq_one_letter_code
_entity_poly.pdbx_strand_id
1 'polypeptide(L)'
;MLLTTVAMFGMSTLETGSGNGEMALWFVMMGLGISPVIVGATEVIVGNAPLELSGVAGGLQQAAMQVGGSLGTAVLGALMAAKVGDVLPGNWA
;
A
#
# COMPACT_ATOMS: atom_id res chain seq x y z
N MET A 1 -5.49 -9.62 6.20
CA MET A 1 -4.88 -9.66 4.86
C MET A 1 -5.84 -10.14 3.78
N LEU A 2 -6.67 -11.19 4.00
CA LEU A 2 -7.61 -11.68 2.98
C LEU A 2 -8.50 -10.58 2.37
N LEU A 3 -9.11 -9.72 3.20
CA LEU A 3 -9.91 -8.58 2.74
C LEU A 3 -9.12 -7.63 1.81
N THR A 4 -7.90 -7.27 2.20
CA THR A 4 -7.02 -6.43 1.38
C THR A 4 -6.66 -7.12 0.06
N THR A 5 -6.40 -8.43 0.09
CA THR A 5 -6.10 -9.21 -1.13
C THR A 5 -7.29 -9.23 -2.08
N VAL A 6 -8.50 -9.48 -1.57
CA VAL A 6 -9.73 -9.45 -2.39
C VAL A 6 -9.97 -8.06 -2.97
N ALA A 7 -9.78 -7.00 -2.17
CA ALA A 7 -9.90 -5.63 -2.65
C ALA A 7 -8.87 -5.30 -3.74
N MET A 8 -7.60 -5.70 -3.58
CA MET A 8 -6.56 -5.50 -4.60
C MET A 8 -6.86 -6.27 -5.88
N PHE A 9 -7.38 -7.49 -5.77
CA PHE A 9 -7.81 -8.26 -6.94
C PHE A 9 -8.99 -7.58 -7.66
N GLY A 10 -10.01 -7.13 -6.93
CA GLY A 10 -11.12 -6.36 -7.51
C GLY A 10 -10.69 -5.04 -8.13
N MET A 11 -9.71 -4.34 -7.55
CA MET A 11 -9.13 -3.14 -8.16
C MET A 11 -8.35 -3.43 -9.44
N SER A 12 -7.78 -4.63 -9.61
CA SER A 12 -7.12 -5.03 -10.85
C SER A 12 -8.08 -5.19 -12.03
N THR A 13 -9.39 -5.31 -11.78
CA THR A 13 -10.41 -5.45 -12.83
C THR A 13 -11.08 -4.12 -13.18
N LEU A 14 -10.66 -3.01 -12.57
CA LEU A 14 -11.21 -1.69 -12.89
C LEU A 14 -10.75 -1.24 -14.27
N GLU A 15 -11.72 -0.80 -15.07
CA GLU A 15 -11.49 -0.25 -16.41
C GLU A 15 -11.85 1.24 -16.45
N THR A 16 -11.52 1.90 -17.55
CA THR A 16 -11.82 3.34 -17.76
C THR A 16 -13.32 3.66 -17.73
N GLY A 17 -14.18 2.67 -17.94
CA GLY A 17 -15.64 2.78 -17.84
C GLY A 17 -16.23 2.43 -16.47
N SER A 18 -15.43 1.99 -15.50
CA SER A 18 -15.93 1.59 -14.19
C SER A 18 -16.58 2.76 -13.44
N GLY A 19 -17.74 2.50 -12.84
CA GLY A 19 -18.47 3.52 -12.10
C GLY A 19 -17.82 3.86 -10.76
N ASN A 20 -17.96 5.11 -10.32
CA ASN A 20 -17.43 5.58 -9.03
C ASN A 20 -17.89 4.73 -7.83
N GLY A 21 -19.07 4.12 -7.91
CA GLY A 21 -19.60 3.24 -6.86
C GLY A 21 -18.83 1.94 -6.70
N GLU A 22 -18.41 1.32 -7.81
CA GLU A 22 -17.59 0.10 -7.80
C GLU A 22 -16.20 0.41 -7.24
N MET A 23 -15.59 1.51 -7.70
CA MET A 23 -14.31 1.98 -7.18
C MET A 23 -14.40 2.24 -5.66
N ALA A 24 -15.42 2.96 -5.21
CA ALA A 24 -15.62 3.24 -3.79
C ALA A 24 -15.78 1.98 -2.95
N LEU A 25 -16.51 0.97 -3.45
CA LEU A 25 -16.66 -0.32 -2.78
C LEU A 25 -15.30 -0.98 -2.50
N TRP A 26 -14.43 -1.04 -3.51
CA TRP A 26 -13.11 -1.65 -3.33
C TRP A 26 -12.20 -0.84 -2.41
N PHE A 27 -12.26 0.50 -2.45
CA PHE A 27 -11.52 1.35 -1.50
C PHE A 27 -11.99 1.15 -0.05
N VAL A 28 -13.30 1.06 0.17
CA VAL A 28 -13.86 0.76 1.50
C VAL A 28 -13.38 -0.60 1.98
N MET A 29 -13.44 -1.63 1.12
CA MET A 29 -12.97 -2.98 1.45
C MET A 29 -11.47 -3.01 1.76
N MET A 30 -10.65 -2.27 1.00
CA MET A 30 -9.22 -2.12 1.26
C MET A 30 -8.98 -1.47 2.62
N GLY A 31 -9.70 -0.38 2.93
CA GLY A 31 -9.64 0.30 4.22
C GLY A 31 -9.94 -0.65 5.37
N LEU A 32 -11.07 -1.37 5.30
CA LEU A 32 -11.47 -2.36 6.30
C LEU A 32 -10.41 -3.46 6.51
N GLY A 33 -9.71 -3.87 5.45
CA GLY A 33 -8.66 -4.88 5.52
C GLY A 33 -7.37 -4.38 6.20
N ILE A 34 -7.01 -3.10 6.01
CA ILE A 34 -5.76 -2.51 6.49
C ILE A 34 -5.91 -1.92 7.89
N SER A 35 -7.07 -1.33 8.24
CA SER A 35 -7.31 -0.68 9.52
C SER A 35 -6.90 -1.50 10.77
N PRO A 36 -7.35 -2.76 10.96
CA PRO A 36 -6.99 -3.54 12.14
C PRO A 36 -5.50 -3.91 12.18
N VAL A 37 -4.83 -3.94 11.02
CA VAL A 37 -3.43 -4.32 10.91
C VAL A 37 -2.54 -3.23 11.46
N ILE A 38 -2.85 -1.96 11.18
CA ILE A 38 -2.09 -0.81 11.67
C ILE A 38 -2.17 -0.73 13.20
N VAL A 39 -3.38 -0.85 13.76
CA VAL A 39 -3.59 -0.80 15.22
C VAL A 39 -2.94 -2.01 15.88
N GLY A 40 -3.19 -3.22 15.38
CA GLY A 40 -2.65 -4.45 15.94
C GLY A 40 -1.12 -4.51 15.91
N ALA A 41 -0.50 -4.09 14.80
CA ALA A 41 0.96 -4.03 14.69
C ALA A 41 1.55 -3.03 15.70
N THR A 42 0.87 -1.91 15.95
CA THR A 42 1.35 -0.87 16.88
C THR A 42 1.27 -1.34 18.32
N GLU A 43 0.17 -1.98 18.72
CA GLU A 43 0.05 -2.60 20.05
C GLU A 43 1.09 -3.71 20.26
N VAL A 44 1.34 -4.54 19.25
CA VAL A 44 2.33 -5.61 19.36
C VAL A 44 3.76 -5.05 19.44
N ILE A 45 4.10 -3.99 18.71
CA ILE A 45 5.46 -3.44 18.67
C ILE A 45 5.71 -2.49 19.84
N VAL A 46 4.89 -1.45 19.98
CA VAL A 46 5.08 -0.39 20.97
C VAL A 46 4.49 -0.78 22.32
N GLY A 47 3.32 -1.42 22.32
CA GLY A 47 2.62 -1.82 23.55
C GLY A 47 3.34 -2.92 24.34
N ASN A 48 4.18 -3.74 23.69
CA ASN A 48 4.99 -4.78 24.36
C ASN A 48 6.43 -4.33 24.67
N ALA A 49 6.84 -3.13 24.24
CA ALA A 49 8.18 -2.62 24.55
C ALA A 49 8.23 -2.07 25.99
N PRO A 50 9.35 -2.24 26.71
CA PRO A 50 9.56 -1.56 27.99
C PRO A 50 9.31 -0.05 27.85
N LEU A 51 8.70 0.59 28.85
CA LEU A 51 8.32 2.01 28.80
C LEU A 51 9.48 2.94 28.38
N GLU A 52 10.68 2.65 28.86
CA GLU A 52 11.92 3.39 28.55
C GLU A 52 12.31 3.31 27.07
N LEU A 53 11.91 2.25 26.38
CA LEU A 53 12.21 1.97 24.96
C LEU A 53 11.00 2.14 24.04
N SER A 54 9.81 2.43 24.56
CA SER A 54 8.57 2.60 23.78
C SER A 54 8.72 3.65 22.67
N GLY A 55 9.43 4.75 22.94
CA GLY A 55 9.76 5.78 21.95
C GLY A 55 10.68 5.27 20.83
N VAL A 56 11.67 4.43 21.17
CA VAL A 56 12.57 3.80 20.18
C VAL A 56 11.81 2.78 19.34
N ALA A 57 10.94 1.98 19.96
CA ALA A 57 10.10 1.01 19.27
C ALA A 57 9.12 1.69 18.29
N GLY A 58 8.48 2.79 18.71
CA GLY A 58 7.63 3.59 17.84
C GLY A 58 8.41 4.24 16.69
N GLY A 59 9.60 4.79 16.97
CA GLY A 59 10.49 5.34 15.95
C GLY A 59 10.93 4.30 14.92
N LEU A 60 11.32 3.10 15.38
CA LEU A 60 11.68 1.98 14.51
C LEU A 60 10.49 1.53 13.66
N GLN A 61 9.29 1.44 14.24
CA GLN A 61 8.07 1.09 13.52
C GLN A 61 7.79 2.10 12.40
N GLN A 62 7.88 3.40 12.68
CA GLN A 62 7.65 4.44 11.68
C GLN A 62 8.71 4.42 10.57
N ALA A 63 9.99 4.21 10.93
CA ALA A 63 11.04 4.03 9.95
C ALA A 63 10.79 2.81 9.05
N ALA A 64 10.38 1.69 9.64
CA ALA A 64 10.02 0.48 8.89
C ALA A 64 8.82 0.70 7.96
N MET A 65 7.81 1.47 8.38
CA MET A 65 6.66 1.82 7.54
C MET A 65 7.06 2.58 6.27
N GLN A 66 8.12 3.40 6.31
CA GLN A 66 8.61 4.14 5.14
C GLN A 66 9.22 3.24 4.06
N VAL A 67 9.69 2.05 4.42
CA VAL A 67 10.19 1.07 3.44
C VAL A 67 9.06 0.69 2.47
N GLY A 68 7.83 0.52 2.97
CA GLY A 68 6.68 0.23 2.12
C GLY A 68 6.38 1.34 1.11
N GLY A 69 6.40 2.60 1.57
CA GLY A 69 6.15 3.78 0.72
C GLY A 69 7.20 3.97 -0.37
N SER A 70 8.48 3.81 -0.03
CA SER A 70 9.58 3.92 -0.99
C SER A 70 9.60 2.76 -2.00
N LEU A 71 9.37 1.52 -1.54
CA LEU A 71 9.26 0.34 -2.41
C LEU A 71 8.11 0.49 -3.42
N GLY A 72 6.92 0.88 -2.96
CA GLY A 72 5.76 1.05 -3.83
C GLY A 72 6.00 2.08 -4.94
N THR A 73 6.61 3.22 -4.57
CA THR A 73 6.97 4.27 -5.54
C THR A 73 7.99 3.77 -6.56
N ALA A 74 9.03 3.07 -6.11
CA ALA A 74 10.06 2.52 -6.99
C ALA A 74 9.49 1.49 -7.99
N VAL A 75 8.63 0.58 -7.51
CA VAL A 75 7.99 -0.45 -8.34
C VAL A 75 7.06 0.19 -9.38
N LEU A 76 6.19 1.11 -8.97
CA LEU A 76 5.29 1.79 -9.92
C LEU A 76 6.07 2.60 -10.97
N GLY A 77 7.13 3.30 -10.56
CA GLY A 77 8.00 4.04 -11.47
C GLY A 77 8.67 3.12 -12.50
N ALA A 78 9.23 1.99 -12.06
CA ALA A 78 9.86 1.01 -12.93
C ALA A 78 8.87 0.40 -13.93
N LEU A 79 7.67 0.01 -13.47
CA LEU A 79 6.63 -0.55 -14.33
C LEU A 79 6.12 0.46 -15.36
N MET A 80 5.89 1.71 -14.94
CA MET A 80 5.48 2.78 -15.85
C MET A 80 6.56 3.10 -16.88
N ALA A 81 7.83 3.21 -16.48
CA ALA A 81 8.94 3.44 -17.41
C ALA A 81 9.06 2.31 -18.44
N ALA A 82 8.99 1.05 -17.99
CA ALA A 82 9.00 -0.11 -18.89
C ALA A 82 7.82 -0.08 -19.86
N LYS A 83 6.60 0.23 -19.38
CA LYS A 83 5.42 0.25 -20.23
C LYS A 83 5.47 1.39 -21.25
N VAL A 84 5.91 2.58 -20.84
CA VAL A 84 6.04 3.72 -21.74
C VAL A 84 7.09 3.45 -22.81
N GLY A 85 8.23 2.84 -22.48
CA GLY A 85 9.25 2.44 -23.47
C GLY A 85 8.72 1.44 -24.51
N ASP A 86 7.84 0.53 -24.09
CA ASP A 86 7.16 -0.45 -24.97
C ASP A 86 6.12 0.20 -25.89
N VAL A 87 5.25 1.08 -25.36
CA VAL A 87 4.14 1.66 -26.13
C VAL A 87 4.45 2.96 -26.87
N LEU A 88 5.49 3.70 -26.49
CA LEU A 88 5.91 4.96 -27.10
C LEU A 88 7.41 4.97 -27.46
N PRO A 89 7.89 4.06 -28.33
CA PRO A 89 9.32 3.94 -28.66
C PRO A 89 9.92 5.19 -29.31
N GLY A 90 9.10 6.08 -29.91
CA GLY A 90 9.57 7.29 -30.59
C GLY A 90 9.68 8.56 -29.73
N ASN A 91 9.19 8.55 -28.49
CA ASN A 91 9.21 9.72 -27.60
C ASN A 91 10.40 9.74 -26.63
N TRP A 92 11.27 8.72 -26.68
CA TRP A 92 12.40 8.50 -25.77
C TRP A 92 13.71 8.23 -26.55
N ALA A 93 13.92 8.97 -27.64
CA ALA A 93 15.20 9.06 -28.34
C ALA A 93 16.08 10.17 -27.73
#